data_AF-A6TSM5-F1
#
_entry.id   AF-A6TSM5-F1
#
_cell.length_a   1.000
_cell.length_b   1.000
_cell.length_c   1.000
_cell.angle_alpha   90.00
_cell.angle_beta   90.00
_cell.angle_gamma   90.00
#
_symmetry.space_group_name_H-M   'P 1'
#
loop_
_entity.id
_entity.type
_entity.pdbx_description
1 polymer ?
#
loop_
_entity_poly.entity_id
_entity_poly.type
_entity_poly.pdbx_seq_one_letter_code
_entity_poly.pdbx_strand_id
1 'polypeptide(L)'
;MSRMEKKKNDKKRRHQLKGYIFLQIILLVLGLIFTDYALRDMTGFAEGRLIGYEQRSAHYVIALFGSEVSIEKEYVGEKVEYVQSFIDEGIQYMRQRMNNNGD
;
A
#
# COMPACT_ATOMS: atom_id res chain seq x y z
N MET A 1 -7.68 -43.80 -1.96
CA MET A 1 -7.21 -42.63 -2.73
C MET A 1 -5.70 -42.62 -2.78
N SER A 2 -5.15 -42.57 -3.99
CA SER A 2 -3.70 -42.53 -4.20
C SER A 2 -3.12 -41.22 -3.66
N ARG A 3 -1.86 -41.24 -3.19
CA ARG A 3 -1.12 -40.02 -2.75
C ARG A 3 -1.13 -38.93 -3.82
N MET A 4 -1.17 -39.32 -5.09
CA MET A 4 -1.21 -38.42 -6.23
C MET A 4 -2.56 -37.68 -6.37
N GLU A 5 -3.67 -38.35 -6.04
CA GLU A 5 -5.02 -37.75 -6.07
C GLU A 5 -5.19 -36.71 -4.96
N LYS A 6 -4.67 -36.98 -3.75
CA LYS A 6 -4.65 -36.00 -2.64
C LYS A 6 -3.92 -34.72 -3.05
N LYS A 7 -2.73 -34.85 -3.64
CA LYS A 7 -1.92 -33.69 -4.07
C LYS A 7 -2.61 -32.87 -5.18
N LYS A 8 -3.34 -33.52 -6.08
CA LYS A 8 -4.12 -32.85 -7.14
C LYS A 8 -5.31 -32.07 -6.54
N ASN A 9 -6.03 -32.66 -5.58
CA ASN A 9 -7.14 -31.99 -4.89
C ASN A 9 -6.66 -30.79 -4.07
N ASP A 10 -5.54 -30.92 -3.35
CA ASP A 10 -4.98 -29.82 -2.57
C ASP A 10 -4.53 -28.65 -3.46
N LYS A 11 -3.94 -28.96 -4.64
CA LYS A 11 -3.57 -27.93 -5.62
C LYS A 11 -4.80 -27.20 -6.15
N LYS A 12 -5.88 -27.91 -6.50
CA LYS A 12 -7.13 -27.32 -6.99
C LYS A 12 -7.80 -26.45 -5.92
N ARG A 13 -7.88 -26.96 -4.69
CA ARG A 13 -8.46 -26.24 -3.54
C ARG A 13 -7.68 -24.95 -3.23
N ARG A 14 -6.35 -24.96 -3.30
CA ARG A 14 -5.52 -23.76 -3.12
C ARG A 14 -5.79 -22.69 -4.20
N HIS A 15 -5.98 -23.08 -5.46
CA HIS A 15 -6.29 -22.12 -6.53
C HIS A 15 -7.69 -21.52 -6.36
N GLN A 16 -8.68 -22.33 -5.97
CA GLN A 16 -10.02 -21.85 -5.65
C GLN A 16 -9.99 -20.87 -4.47
N LEU A 17 -9.24 -21.18 -3.41
CA LEU A 17 -9.09 -20.29 -2.26
C LEU A 17 -8.48 -18.94 -2.67
N LYS A 18 -7.43 -18.96 -3.52
CA LYS A 18 -6.84 -17.74 -4.07
C LYS A 18 -7.85 -16.91 -4.86
N GLY A 19 -8.70 -17.56 -5.65
CA GLY A 19 -9.79 -16.89 -6.38
C GLY A 19 -10.80 -16.21 -5.46
N TYR A 20 -11.22 -16.88 -4.39
CA TYR A 20 -12.13 -16.29 -3.40
C TYR A 20 -11.50 -15.11 -2.65
N ILE A 21 -10.23 -15.23 -2.24
CA ILE A 21 -9.51 -14.13 -1.59
C ILE A 21 -9.38 -12.94 -2.54
N PHE A 22 -9.06 -13.18 -3.80
CA PHE A 22 -8.96 -12.12 -4.80
C PHE A 22 -10.31 -11.42 -5.03
N LEU A 23 -11.40 -12.19 -5.11
CA LEU A 23 -12.75 -11.65 -5.22
C LEU A 23 -13.12 -10.80 -3.99
N GLN A 24 -12.77 -11.25 -2.78
CA GLN A 24 -12.98 -10.48 -1.56
C GLN A 24 -12.22 -9.15 -1.57
N ILE A 25 -10.98 -9.13 -2.06
CA ILE A 25 -10.19 -7.90 -2.20
C ILE A 25 -10.89 -6.93 -3.17
N ILE A 26 -11.37 -7.42 -4.32
CA ILE A 26 -12.10 -6.58 -5.29
C ILE A 26 -13.37 -6.00 -4.64
N LEU A 27 -14.16 -6.83 -3.96
CA LEU A 27 -15.38 -6.38 -3.28
C LEU A 27 -15.07 -5.35 -2.19
N LEU A 28 -13.97 -5.50 -1.47
CA LEU A 28 -13.54 -4.57 -0.44
C LEU A 28 -13.16 -3.21 -1.04
N VAL A 29 -12.42 -3.19 -2.15
CA VAL A 29 -12.06 -1.95 -2.86
C VAL A 29 -13.30 -1.27 -3.43
N LEU A 30 -14.20 -2.02 -4.07
CA LEU A 30 -15.45 -1.47 -4.59
C LEU A 30 -16.35 -0.95 -3.48
N GLY A 31 -16.45 -1.67 -2.36
CA GLY A 31 -17.20 -1.25 -1.18
C GLY A 31 -16.69 0.08 -0.62
N LEU A 32 -15.36 0.22 -0.49
CA LEU A 32 -14.73 1.48 -0.06
C LEU A 32 -15.09 2.64 -1.00
N ILE A 33 -15.02 2.44 -2.31
CA ILE A 33 -15.37 3.49 -3.30
C ILE A 33 -16.86 3.86 -3.18
N PHE A 34 -17.74 2.87 -3.05
CA PHE A 34 -19.18 3.13 -2.89
C PHE A 34 -19.50 3.85 -1.58
N THR A 35 -18.89 3.44 -0.47
CA THR A 35 -19.07 4.11 0.82
C THR A 35 -18.53 5.53 0.78
N ASP A 36 -17.38 5.76 0.14
CA ASP A 36 -16.83 7.10 -0.07
C ASP A 36 -17.80 8.00 -0.85
N TYR A 37 -18.34 7.49 -1.96
CA TYR A 37 -19.32 8.21 -2.77
C TYR A 37 -20.60 8.52 -1.98
N ALA A 38 -21.16 7.52 -1.29
CA ALA A 38 -22.37 7.68 -0.49
C ALA A 38 -22.17 8.68 0.66
N LEU A 39 -21.01 8.67 1.31
CA LEU A 39 -20.67 9.63 2.35
C LEU A 39 -20.54 11.06 1.78
N ARG A 40 -19.95 11.25 0.60
CA ARG A 40 -19.92 12.57 -0.06
C ARG A 40 -21.31 13.10 -0.39
N ASP A 41 -22.15 12.22 -0.91
CA ASP A 41 -23.53 12.55 -1.26
C ASP A 41 -24.36 12.90 0.00
N MET A 42 -24.23 12.11 1.06
CA MET A 42 -24.93 12.34 2.33
C MET A 42 -24.46 13.57 3.10
N THR A 43 -23.17 13.90 3.03
CA THR A 43 -22.60 15.02 3.80
C THR A 43 -22.62 16.35 3.04
N GLY A 44 -23.00 16.35 1.76
CA GLY A 44 -23.07 17.57 0.94
C GLY A 44 -21.71 18.21 0.63
N PHE A 45 -20.60 17.55 0.99
CA PHE A 45 -19.24 18.00 0.67
C PHE A 45 -18.89 17.66 -0.78
N ALA A 46 -19.21 18.56 -1.71
CA ALA A 46 -18.79 18.45 -3.11
C ALA A 46 -17.28 18.75 -3.30
N GLU A 47 -16.67 19.53 -2.40
CA GLU A 47 -15.32 20.08 -2.58
C GLU A 47 -14.24 19.48 -1.65
N GLY A 48 -14.60 18.59 -0.72
CA GLY A 48 -13.64 17.91 0.16
C GLY A 48 -13.31 16.50 -0.34
N ARG A 49 -12.08 16.25 -0.79
CA ARG A 49 -11.65 14.86 -1.08
C ARG A 49 -11.49 14.11 0.24
N LEU A 50 -12.27 13.05 0.44
CA LEU A 50 -12.15 12.15 1.61
C LEU A 50 -10.76 11.49 1.66
N ILE A 51 -10.19 11.19 0.49
CA ILE A 51 -8.79 10.80 0.32
C ILE A 51 -8.25 11.57 -0.87
N GLY A 52 -7.17 12.33 -0.67
CA GLY A 52 -6.58 13.15 -1.72
C GLY A 52 -5.13 13.48 -1.43
N TYR A 53 -4.35 13.58 -2.49
CA TYR A 53 -3.00 14.11 -2.45
C TYR A 53 -2.90 15.27 -3.43
N GLU A 54 -2.40 16.40 -2.95
CA GLU A 54 -2.13 17.59 -3.76
C GLU A 54 -0.73 18.10 -3.46
N GLN A 55 0.06 18.37 -4.50
CA GLN A 55 1.38 18.95 -4.36
C GLN A 55 1.31 20.44 -4.70
N ARG A 56 1.46 21.30 -3.70
CA ARG A 56 1.57 22.76 -3.88
C ARG A 56 3.04 23.17 -3.85
N SER A 57 3.37 24.42 -4.18
CA SER A 57 4.77 24.87 -4.35
C SER A 57 5.66 24.58 -3.14
N ALA A 58 5.19 24.88 -1.92
CA ALA A 58 5.95 24.71 -0.67
C ALA A 58 5.46 23.55 0.23
N HIS A 59 4.30 22.96 -0.06
CA HIS A 59 3.64 21.99 0.82
C HIS A 59 3.13 20.77 0.05
N TYR A 60 3.09 19.63 0.74
CA TYR A 60 2.27 18.48 0.40
C TYR A 60 0.97 18.54 1.19
N VAL A 61 -0.17 18.53 0.51
CA VAL A 61 -1.47 18.47 1.16
C VAL A 61 -1.99 17.05 1.05
N ILE A 62 -2.23 16.44 2.20
CA ILE A 62 -2.82 15.11 2.32
C ILE A 62 -4.20 15.29 2.92
N ALA A 63 -5.23 15.00 2.15
CA ALA A 63 -6.60 14.98 2.62
C ALA A 63 -6.97 13.56 3.06
N LEU A 64 -7.35 13.40 4.32
CA LEU A 64 -7.79 12.14 4.92
C LEU A 64 -9.05 12.40 5.77
N PHE A 65 -10.13 11.67 5.47
CA PHE A 65 -11.40 11.74 6.19
C PHE A 65 -11.98 13.17 6.32
N GLY A 66 -11.77 14.01 5.30
CA GLY A 66 -12.21 15.40 5.29
C GLY A 66 -11.35 16.36 6.11
N SER A 67 -10.25 15.87 6.71
CA SER A 67 -9.20 16.71 7.29
C SER A 67 -8.06 16.86 6.29
N GLU A 68 -7.65 18.10 6.05
CA GLU A 68 -6.46 18.41 5.24
C GLU A 68 -5.26 18.63 6.16
N VAL A 69 -4.23 17.82 5.97
CA VAL A 69 -2.93 17.99 6.62
C VAL A 69 -1.96 18.56 5.60
N SER A 70 -1.45 19.76 5.88
CA SER A 70 -0.38 20.37 5.10
C SER A 70 0.96 20.02 5.74
N ILE A 71 1.85 19.42 4.96
CA ILE A 71 3.22 19.07 5.38
C ILE A 71 4.19 19.89 4.55
N GLU A 72 5.07 20.64 5.21
CA GLU A 72 6.14 21.38 4.53
C GLU A 72 7.08 20.43 3.79
N LYS A 73 7.41 20.77 2.53
CA LYS A 73 8.27 19.93 1.69
C LYS A 73 9.68 19.74 2.26
N GLU A 74 10.19 20.76 2.95
CA GLU A 74 11.51 20.74 3.57
C GLU A 74 11.60 19.64 4.63
N TYR A 75 10.57 19.52 5.48
CA TYR A 75 10.47 18.47 6.49
C TYR A 75 10.37 17.06 5.88
N VAL A 76 9.69 16.92 4.74
CA VAL A 76 9.64 15.64 4.01
C VAL A 76 10.98 15.29 3.39
N GLY A 77 11.69 16.27 2.81
CA GLY A 77 13.02 16.09 2.24
C GLY A 77 14.01 15.51 3.24
N GLU A 78 14.08 16.10 4.44
CA GLU A 78 14.98 15.65 5.51
C GLU A 78 14.68 14.21 5.95
N LYS A 79 13.39 13.84 6.06
CA LYS A 79 13.00 12.47 6.41
C LYS A 79 13.26 11.47 5.28
N VAL A 80 13.10 11.88 4.02
CA VAL A 80 13.40 11.03 2.86
C VAL A 80 14.90 10.77 2.76
N GLU A 81 15.73 11.79 3.00
CA GLU A 81 17.20 11.66 2.99
C GLU A 81 17.69 10.73 4.12
N TYR A 82 17.08 10.84 5.31
CA TYR A 82 17.34 9.89 6.41
C TYR A 82 16.96 8.44 6.04
N VAL A 83 15.81 8.23 5.39
CA VAL A 83 15.40 6.88 4.97
C VAL A 83 16.30 6.35 3.86
N GLN A 84 16.72 7.20 2.92
CA GLN A 84 17.64 6.84 1.84
C GLN A 84 19.01 6.41 2.38
N SER A 85 19.60 7.20 3.29
CA SER A 85 20.87 6.85 3.93
C SER A 85 20.80 5.52 4.69
N PHE A 86 19.70 5.28 5.42
CA PHE A 86 19.49 3.99 6.10
C PHE A 86 19.39 2.80 5.13
N ILE A 87 18.70 2.98 4.00
CA ILE A 87 18.59 1.94 2.96
C ILE A 87 19.96 1.68 2.31
N ASP A 88 20.70 2.74 2.00
CA ASP A 88 22.03 2.63 1.37
C ASP A 88 23.03 1.93 2.30
N GLU A 89 23.03 2.25 3.60
CA GLU A 89 23.82 1.55 4.61
C GLU A 89 23.45 0.06 4.67
N GLY A 90 22.15 -0.26 4.66
CA GLY A 90 21.66 -1.64 4.64
C GLY A 90 22.10 -2.40 3.39
N ILE A 91 22.07 -1.76 2.21
CA ILE A 91 22.54 -2.35 0.95
C ILE A 91 24.05 -2.57 0.97
N GLN A 92 24.83 -1.62 1.50
CA GLN A 92 26.28 -1.78 1.62
C GLN A 92 26.66 -2.91 2.59
N TYR A 93 25.99 -3.00 3.73
CA TYR A 93 26.17 -4.09 4.67
C TYR A 93 25.86 -5.46 4.05
N MET A 94 24.77 -5.56 3.27
CA MET A 94 24.41 -6.77 2.54
C MET A 94 25.45 -7.13 1.46
N ARG A 95 25.98 -6.15 0.72
CA ARG A 95 27.06 -6.38 -0.26
C ARG A 95 28.35 -6.89 0.38
N GLN A 96 28.77 -6.30 1.50
CA GLN A 96 29.97 -6.75 2.22
C GLN A 96 29.82 -8.18 2.74
N ARG A 97 28.63 -8.54 3.23
CA ARG A 97 28.34 -9.90 3.69
C ARG A 97 28.31 -10.94 2.56
N MET A 98 27.89 -10.56 1.35
CA MET A 98 27.96 -11.45 0.19
C MET A 98 29.39 -11.65 -0.31
N ASN A 99 30.24 -10.62 -0.25
CA ASN A 99 31.65 -10.74 -0.62
C ASN A 99 32.47 -11.55 0.38
N ASN A 100 32.19 -11.46 1.69
CA ASN A 100 32.94 -12.20 2.72
C ASN A 100 32.52 -13.66 2.92
N ASN A 101 31.43 -14.12 2.27
CA ASN A 101 30.97 -15.52 2.32
C ASN A 101 31.31 -16.29 1.02
N GLY A 102 32.12 -15.69 0.14
CA GLY A 102 32.59 -16.29 -1.13
C GLY A 102 34.02 -16.82 -1.11
N ASP A 103 34.74 -16.68 0.01
CA ASP A 103 36.03 -17.32 0.32
C ASP A 103 35.80 -18.49 1.30
#